data_AF-A0A151JMT6-F1
#
_entry.id   AF-A0A151JMT6-F1
#
_cell.length_a   1.000
_cell.length_b   1.000
_cell.length_c   1.000
_cell.angle_alpha   90.00
_cell.angle_beta   90.00
_cell.angle_gamma   90.00
#
_symmetry.space_group_name_H-M   'P 1'
#
loop_
_entity.id
_entity.type
_entity.pdbx_description
1 polymer ?
#
loop_
_entity_poly.entity_id
_entity_poly.type
_entity_poly.pdbx_seq_one_letter_code
_entity_poly.pdbx_strand_id
1 'polypeptide(L)'
;MHDCGIREISGYAFDSLRKLKKLSLPYNYITSIKDQWFVDLMSLQQLDLSYNLITSIEPTVFEKLRGLKWLDVKENRLTCLEPTQLVPMASLEKLRFSGNPLTFQCRGTLTLWLQDLGISYKTDQREEEDWLDNILWLCATDDVKVADSEVFMKECVLLNLFNQLRTGLTTAESFPLSIPQECIDARHELTKCVAADRKHGREVITNGHVVRKLLGQLQELKSIV
;
A
#
# COMPACT_ATOMS: atom_id res chain seq x y z
N MET A 1 2.55 -25.84 1.06
CA MET A 1 1.13 -26.24 1.19
C MET A 1 0.32 -25.10 0.63
N HIS A 2 -0.20 -25.28 -0.58
CA HIS A 2 -0.92 -24.25 -1.31
C HIS A 2 -2.40 -24.63 -1.31
N ASP A 3 -3.28 -23.70 -0.95
CA ASP A 3 -4.74 -23.90 -1.01
C ASP A 3 -5.24 -25.16 -0.30
N CYS A 4 -4.83 -25.30 0.98
CA CYS A 4 -5.16 -26.46 1.81
C CYS A 4 -6.23 -26.14 2.88
N GLY A 5 -6.77 -24.92 2.88
CA GLY A 5 -7.75 -24.48 3.87
C GLY A 5 -7.20 -24.34 5.30
N ILE A 6 -5.89 -24.17 5.45
CA ILE A 6 -5.24 -24.07 6.76
C ILE A 6 -5.68 -22.78 7.45
N ARG A 7 -6.25 -22.89 8.65
CA ARG A 7 -6.68 -21.76 9.49
C ARG A 7 -5.73 -21.50 10.65
N GLU A 8 -5.25 -22.58 11.24
CA GLU A 8 -4.32 -22.55 12.36
C GLU A 8 -3.22 -23.59 12.15
N ILE A 9 -2.02 -23.24 12.60
CA ILE A 9 -0.89 -24.15 12.67
C ILE A 9 -0.52 -24.22 14.16
N SER A 10 -0.49 -25.45 14.69
CA SER A 10 -0.10 -25.69 16.07
C SER A 10 1.29 -25.12 16.36
N GLY A 11 1.49 -24.60 17.57
CA GLY A 11 2.83 -24.25 18.04
C GLY A 11 3.79 -25.43 17.86
N TYR A 12 5.05 -25.17 17.50
CA TYR A 12 6.07 -26.20 17.34
C TYR A 12 5.82 -27.21 16.20
N ALA A 13 4.84 -26.97 15.32
CA ALA A 13 4.52 -27.89 14.21
C ALA A 13 5.69 -28.09 13.22
N PHE A 14 6.66 -27.18 13.21
CA PHE A 14 7.86 -27.24 12.36
C PHE A 14 9.14 -27.54 13.14
N ASP A 15 9.04 -27.99 14.39
CA ASP A 15 10.20 -28.31 15.22
C ASP A 15 11.09 -29.36 14.57
N SER A 16 12.39 -29.30 14.87
CA SER A 16 13.43 -30.16 14.29
C SER A 16 13.67 -30.00 12.78
N LEU A 17 12.91 -29.17 12.05
CA LEU A 17 13.13 -28.88 10.63
C LEU A 17 14.30 -27.89 10.39
N ARG A 18 15.43 -28.11 11.07
CA ARG A 18 16.59 -27.20 11.12
C ARG A 18 17.25 -26.92 9.77
N LYS A 19 17.05 -27.81 8.80
CA LYS A 19 17.57 -27.69 7.42
C LYS A 19 16.57 -27.09 6.44
N LEU A 20 15.34 -26.80 6.87
CA LEU A 20 14.31 -26.22 6.01
C LEU A 20 14.75 -24.83 5.56
N LYS A 21 14.85 -24.64 4.24
CA LYS A 21 15.23 -23.35 3.64
C LYS A 21 14.05 -22.54 3.13
N LYS A 22 12.95 -23.21 2.82
CA LYS A 22 11.77 -22.60 2.21
C LYS A 22 10.51 -23.14 2.87
N LEU A 23 9.65 -22.24 3.33
CA LEU A 23 8.32 -22.55 3.83
C LEU A 23 7.32 -21.74 3.01
N SER A 24 6.40 -22.42 2.34
CA SER A 24 5.39 -21.80 1.48
C SER A 24 4.02 -22.29 1.90
N LEU A 25 3.18 -21.34 2.32
CA LEU A 25 1.83 -21.48 2.84
C LEU A 25 0.83 -20.52 2.15
N PRO A 26 0.94 -20.22 0.84
CA PRO A 26 0.06 -19.25 0.21
C PRO A 26 -1.36 -19.80 0.02
N TYR A 27 -2.32 -18.90 -0.17
CA TYR A 27 -3.73 -19.25 -0.40
C TYR A 27 -4.32 -20.10 0.73
N ASN A 28 -4.06 -19.74 1.97
CA ASN A 28 -4.71 -20.37 3.12
C ASN A 28 -5.57 -19.33 3.87
N TYR A 29 -6.10 -19.70 5.03
CA TYR A 29 -6.96 -18.85 5.85
C TYR A 29 -6.29 -18.46 7.17
N ILE A 30 -4.96 -18.33 7.15
CA ILE A 30 -4.18 -17.98 8.35
C ILE A 30 -4.47 -16.52 8.72
N THR A 31 -4.76 -16.27 10.00
CA THR A 31 -5.10 -14.93 10.50
C THR A 31 -4.00 -14.27 11.32
N SER A 32 -3.06 -15.04 11.86
CA SER A 32 -1.97 -14.54 12.71
C SER A 32 -0.73 -15.42 12.59
N ILE A 33 0.45 -14.79 12.61
CA ILE A 33 1.73 -15.50 12.64
C ILE A 33 2.24 -15.56 14.08
N LYS A 34 2.50 -16.78 14.57
CA LYS A 34 2.98 -17.04 15.93
C LYS A 34 4.48 -17.36 15.93
N ASP A 35 5.19 -16.91 16.95
CA ASP A 35 6.63 -17.07 17.08
C ASP A 35 7.03 -18.55 17.26
N GLN A 36 6.15 -19.35 17.86
CA GLN A 36 6.30 -20.79 18.09
C GLN A 36 6.46 -21.60 16.79
N TRP A 37 6.14 -21.04 15.62
CA TRP A 37 6.33 -21.72 14.34
C TRP A 37 7.81 -21.77 13.91
N PHE A 38 8.63 -20.83 14.39
CA PHE A 38 9.98 -20.60 13.85
C PHE A 38 11.11 -20.96 14.83
N VAL A 39 10.80 -21.64 15.94
CA VAL A 39 11.77 -21.93 17.02
C VAL A 39 13.02 -22.64 16.49
N ASP A 40 12.85 -23.68 15.68
CA ASP A 40 13.95 -24.51 15.18
C ASP A 40 14.28 -24.27 13.69
N LEU A 41 13.69 -23.26 13.06
CA LEU A 41 13.83 -22.97 11.63
C LEU A 41 15.08 -22.13 11.29
N MET A 42 16.23 -22.54 11.82
CA MET A 42 17.50 -21.79 11.76
C MET A 42 18.04 -21.55 10.33
N SER A 43 17.70 -22.42 9.38
CA SER A 43 18.17 -22.32 7.98
C SER A 43 17.14 -21.67 7.05
N LEU A 44 16.02 -21.16 7.57
CA LEU A 44 14.94 -20.65 6.74
C LEU A 44 15.38 -19.36 6.03
N GLN A 45 15.22 -19.35 4.71
CA GLN A 45 15.64 -18.25 3.83
C GLN A 45 14.46 -17.64 3.07
N GLN A 46 13.41 -18.42 2.81
CA GLN A 46 12.24 -17.96 2.06
C GLN A 46 10.96 -18.36 2.80
N LEU A 47 10.12 -17.38 3.06
CA LEU A 47 8.82 -17.56 3.69
C LEU A 47 7.76 -16.90 2.82
N ASP A 48 6.84 -17.71 2.32
CA ASP A 48 5.70 -17.27 1.52
C ASP A 48 4.41 -17.55 2.29
N LEU A 49 3.74 -16.46 2.68
CA LEU A 49 2.46 -16.41 3.38
C LEU A 49 1.46 -15.54 2.60
N SER A 50 1.69 -15.37 1.29
CA SER A 50 0.85 -14.54 0.45
C SER A 50 -0.58 -15.09 0.33
N TYR A 51 -1.55 -14.22 0.03
CA TYR A 51 -2.96 -14.61 -0.12
C TYR A 51 -3.51 -15.35 1.11
N ASN A 52 -3.32 -14.77 2.29
CA ASN A 52 -3.90 -15.27 3.54
C ASN A 52 -4.82 -14.17 4.13
N LEU A 53 -5.19 -14.31 5.41
CA LEU A 53 -6.03 -13.35 6.14
C LEU A 53 -5.27 -12.71 7.30
N ILE A 54 -3.94 -12.61 7.19
CA ILE A 54 -3.06 -12.23 8.31
C ILE A 54 -3.31 -10.79 8.70
N THR A 55 -3.73 -10.57 9.95
CA THR A 55 -3.92 -9.23 10.54
C THR A 55 -2.79 -8.83 11.48
N SER A 56 -2.04 -9.81 12.02
CA SER A 56 -0.98 -9.56 12.99
C SER A 56 0.15 -10.58 12.91
N ILE A 57 1.36 -10.10 13.27
CA ILE A 57 2.57 -10.90 13.38
C ILE A 57 3.11 -10.66 14.80
N GLU A 58 3.37 -11.71 15.56
CA GLU A 58 4.00 -11.57 16.87
C GLU A 58 5.39 -10.94 16.73
N PRO A 59 5.75 -9.88 17.49
CA PRO A 59 7.00 -9.16 17.30
C PRO A 59 8.26 -10.03 17.42
N THR A 60 8.22 -11.06 18.28
CA THR A 60 9.34 -11.99 18.48
C THR A 60 9.61 -12.92 17.28
N VAL A 61 8.68 -13.00 16.32
CA VAL A 61 8.88 -13.74 15.04
C VAL A 61 10.10 -13.19 14.30
N PHE A 62 10.23 -11.87 14.22
CA PHE A 62 11.29 -11.21 13.46
C PHE A 62 12.68 -11.51 14.05
N GLU A 63 12.78 -11.71 15.37
CA GLU A 63 14.03 -12.11 16.03
C GLU A 63 14.46 -13.54 15.74
N LYS A 64 13.51 -14.42 15.40
CA LYS A 64 13.78 -15.82 15.03
C LYS A 64 14.15 -15.97 13.55
N LEU A 65 13.73 -15.04 12.71
CA LEU A 65 13.90 -15.05 11.25
C LEU A 65 15.13 -14.28 10.75
N ARG A 66 16.23 -14.26 11.51
CA ARG A 66 17.45 -13.47 11.19
C ARG A 66 18.11 -13.83 9.85
N GLY A 67 17.99 -15.09 9.45
CA GLY A 67 18.53 -15.63 8.20
C GLY A 67 17.58 -15.54 7.01
N LEU A 68 16.36 -15.01 7.21
CA LEU A 68 15.36 -14.91 6.16
C LEU A 68 15.78 -13.86 5.13
N LYS A 69 15.81 -14.26 3.86
CA LYS A 69 16.16 -13.40 2.72
C LYS A 69 14.95 -12.88 1.99
N TRP A 70 13.88 -13.68 1.94
CA TRP A 70 12.66 -13.32 1.24
C TRP A 70 11.44 -13.61 2.10
N LEU A 71 10.66 -12.56 2.35
CA LEU A 71 9.35 -12.63 2.95
C LEU A 71 8.28 -12.18 1.94
N ASP A 72 7.27 -13.01 1.71
CA ASP A 72 6.09 -12.66 0.93
C ASP A 72 4.85 -12.72 1.82
N VAL A 73 4.28 -11.54 2.11
CA VAL A 73 3.02 -11.37 2.86
C VAL A 73 2.01 -10.59 2.01
N LYS A 74 2.18 -10.60 0.69
CA LYS A 74 1.25 -9.99 -0.27
C LYS A 74 -0.20 -10.47 -0.03
N GLU A 75 -1.18 -9.61 -0.26
CA GLU A 75 -2.62 -9.93 -0.25
C GLU A 75 -3.03 -10.56 1.10
N ASN A 76 -2.81 -9.78 2.16
CA ASN A 76 -3.19 -10.08 3.53
C ASN A 76 -3.99 -8.91 4.10
N ARG A 77 -4.14 -8.84 5.43
CA ARG A 77 -4.93 -7.82 6.13
C ARG A 77 -4.07 -7.02 7.12
N LEU A 78 -2.77 -6.92 6.85
CA LEU A 78 -1.86 -6.15 7.69
C LEU A 78 -2.15 -4.66 7.54
N THR A 79 -2.25 -3.96 8.67
CA THR A 79 -2.42 -2.49 8.69
C THR A 79 -1.11 -1.75 8.92
N CYS A 80 -0.08 -2.45 9.41
CA CYS A 80 1.24 -1.89 9.63
C CYS A 80 2.32 -2.98 9.66
N LEU A 81 3.51 -2.63 9.20
CA LEU A 81 4.76 -3.37 9.44
C LEU A 81 5.82 -2.32 9.77
N GLU A 82 6.11 -2.15 11.06
CA GLU A 82 7.01 -1.10 11.51
C GLU A 82 8.47 -1.50 11.28
N PRO A 83 9.31 -0.66 10.68
CA PRO A 83 10.73 -0.95 10.49
C PRO A 83 11.45 -1.38 11.77
N THR A 84 11.09 -0.81 12.92
CA THR A 84 11.65 -1.15 14.23
C THR A 84 11.50 -2.63 14.57
N GLN A 85 10.42 -3.27 14.12
CA GLN A 85 10.17 -4.71 14.29
C GLN A 85 10.96 -5.55 13.28
N LEU A 86 11.28 -5.00 12.12
CA LEU A 86 11.98 -5.70 11.03
C LEU A 86 13.50 -5.67 11.17
N VAL A 87 14.06 -4.75 11.99
CA VAL A 87 15.52 -4.62 12.25
C VAL A 87 16.23 -5.95 12.54
N PRO A 88 15.68 -6.90 13.31
CA PRO A 88 16.36 -8.17 13.58
C PRO A 88 16.55 -9.07 12.35
N MET A 89 15.78 -8.88 11.27
CA MET A 89 15.90 -9.63 10.01
C MET A 89 17.02 -9.08 9.12
N ALA A 90 18.25 -9.10 9.64
CA ALA A 90 19.41 -8.48 9.01
C ALA A 90 19.79 -9.04 7.62
N SER A 91 19.27 -10.21 7.23
CA SER A 91 19.55 -10.84 5.93
C SER A 91 18.46 -10.57 4.87
N LEU A 92 17.46 -9.74 5.18
CA LEU A 92 16.30 -9.52 4.31
C LEU A 92 16.74 -8.81 3.03
N GLU A 93 16.50 -9.46 1.89
CA GLU A 93 16.82 -8.95 0.54
C GLU A 93 15.54 -8.57 -0.22
N LYS A 94 14.41 -9.23 0.10
CA LYS A 94 13.13 -9.02 -0.58
C LYS A 94 11.94 -9.09 0.38
N LEU A 95 11.08 -8.08 0.35
CA LEU A 95 9.82 -8.04 1.11
C LEU A 95 8.66 -7.67 0.19
N ARG A 96 7.68 -8.56 0.04
CA ARG A 96 6.45 -8.26 -0.70
C ARG A 96 5.29 -8.09 0.28
N PHE A 97 4.63 -6.94 0.21
CA PHE A 97 3.52 -6.59 1.10
C PHE A 97 2.35 -5.92 0.38
N SER A 98 2.36 -5.84 -0.95
CA SER A 98 1.25 -5.24 -1.73
C SER A 98 -0.09 -5.93 -1.46
N GLY A 99 -1.20 -5.23 -1.70
CA GLY A 99 -2.53 -5.77 -1.39
C GLY A 99 -2.81 -5.92 0.12
N ASN A 100 -2.06 -5.24 0.98
CA ASN A 100 -2.39 -5.08 2.40
C ASN A 100 -2.95 -3.68 2.66
N PRO A 101 -3.93 -3.54 3.57
CA PRO A 101 -4.51 -2.24 3.94
C PRO A 101 -3.61 -1.46 4.89
N LEU A 102 -2.33 -1.26 4.53
CA LEU A 102 -1.38 -0.48 5.33
C LEU A 102 -1.85 0.98 5.44
N THR A 103 -1.73 1.57 6.62
CA THR A 103 -1.95 3.02 6.78
C THR A 103 -0.88 3.78 5.98
N PHE A 104 -1.18 5.03 5.58
CA PHE A 104 -0.20 5.82 4.82
C PHE A 104 1.10 6.07 5.59
N GLN A 105 1.00 6.28 6.90
CA GLN A 105 2.16 6.41 7.77
C GLN A 105 3.01 5.13 7.75
N CYS A 106 2.39 3.98 8.02
CA CYS A 106 3.11 2.71 8.01
C CYS A 106 3.73 2.39 6.65
N ARG A 107 2.98 2.58 5.56
CA ARG A 107 3.47 2.34 4.19
C ARG A 107 4.64 3.26 3.87
N GLY A 108 4.51 4.56 4.13
CA GLY A 108 5.56 5.55 3.90
C GLY A 108 6.85 5.21 4.65
N THR A 109 6.77 5.02 5.96
CA THR A 109 7.93 4.69 6.81
C THR A 109 8.57 3.36 6.41
N LEU A 110 7.77 2.35 6.09
CA LEU A 110 8.25 1.05 5.61
C LEU A 110 8.98 1.19 4.26
N THR A 111 8.38 1.86 3.28
CA THR A 111 8.99 2.01 1.94
C THR A 111 10.27 2.82 1.94
N LEU A 112 10.34 3.87 2.78
CA LEU A 112 11.55 4.65 3.00
C LEU A 112 12.66 3.76 3.57
N TRP A 113 12.36 3.03 4.64
CA TRP A 113 13.32 2.13 5.27
C TRP A 113 13.83 1.03 4.33
N LEU A 114 12.95 0.42 3.54
CA LEU A 114 13.32 -0.59 2.55
C LEU A 114 14.22 -0.01 1.47
N GLN A 115 13.92 1.21 1.00
CA GLN A 115 14.71 1.91 0.00
C GLN A 115 16.10 2.27 0.51
N ASP A 116 16.21 2.80 1.73
CA ASP A 116 17.48 3.18 2.36
C ASP A 116 18.43 1.98 2.51
N LEU A 117 17.88 0.79 2.76
CA LEU A 117 18.64 -0.45 2.88
C LEU A 117 18.83 -1.21 1.56
N GLY A 118 18.26 -0.71 0.45
CA GLY A 118 18.32 -1.40 -0.84
C GLY A 118 17.55 -2.72 -0.88
N ILE A 119 16.56 -2.91 0.00
CA ILE A 119 15.72 -4.10 0.07
C ILE A 119 14.67 -4.03 -1.05
N SER A 120 14.58 -5.08 -1.86
CA SER A 120 13.62 -5.15 -2.96
C SER A 120 12.19 -5.34 -2.44
N TYR A 121 11.29 -4.41 -2.75
CA TYR A 121 9.87 -4.56 -2.38
C TYR A 121 8.88 -4.36 -3.53
N LYS A 122 9.36 -3.79 -4.65
CA LYS A 122 8.58 -3.58 -5.86
C LYS A 122 8.35 -4.90 -6.60
N THR A 123 7.19 -5.03 -7.24
CA THR A 123 6.82 -6.24 -7.99
C THR A 123 7.35 -6.19 -9.41
N ASP A 124 7.53 -7.36 -10.02
CA ASP A 124 7.96 -7.47 -11.42
C ASP A 124 6.80 -7.23 -12.41
N GLN A 125 5.53 -7.04 -11.98
CA GLN A 125 4.37 -7.11 -12.90
C GLN A 125 3.10 -6.26 -12.63
N ARG A 126 3.01 -5.36 -11.64
CA ARG A 126 1.91 -4.35 -11.61
C ARG A 126 2.37 -3.00 -11.04
N GLU A 127 2.30 -1.98 -11.89
CA GLU A 127 2.67 -0.57 -11.68
C GLU A 127 1.63 0.23 -10.87
N GLU A 128 0.58 -0.42 -10.34
CA GLU A 128 -0.58 0.27 -9.73
C GLU A 128 -0.28 0.89 -8.35
N GLU A 129 0.80 0.49 -7.68
CA GLU A 129 1.14 0.93 -6.33
C GLU A 129 2.41 1.80 -6.27
N ASP A 130 3.20 1.84 -7.36
CA ASP A 130 4.45 2.59 -7.45
C ASP A 130 4.21 4.12 -7.45
N TRP A 131 3.12 4.57 -8.08
CA TRP A 131 2.77 6.00 -8.06
C TRP A 131 2.46 6.49 -6.65
N LEU A 132 1.83 5.65 -5.82
CA LEU A 132 1.48 6.00 -4.45
C LEU A 132 2.73 6.12 -3.59
N ASP A 133 3.71 5.22 -3.76
CA ASP A 133 5.01 5.31 -3.06
C ASP A 133 5.76 6.61 -3.40
N ASN A 134 5.75 7.01 -4.68
CA ASN A 134 6.36 8.26 -5.09
C ASN A 134 5.69 9.49 -4.43
N ILE A 135 4.36 9.50 -4.32
CA ILE A 135 3.65 10.61 -3.68
C ILE A 135 3.83 10.60 -2.16
N LEU A 136 3.82 9.41 -1.53
CA LEU A 136 4.10 9.29 -0.10
C LEU A 136 5.51 9.78 0.24
N TRP A 137 6.50 9.47 -0.62
CA TRP A 137 7.84 10.02 -0.52
C TRP A 137 7.82 11.55 -0.58
N LEU A 138 7.23 12.14 -1.64
CA LEU A 138 7.12 13.60 -1.77
C LEU A 138 6.46 14.28 -0.56
N CYS A 139 5.49 13.61 0.06
CA CYS A 139 4.82 14.12 1.26
C CYS A 139 5.66 14.02 2.53
N ALA A 140 6.60 13.07 2.61
CA ALA A 140 7.40 12.81 3.79
C ALA A 140 8.78 13.51 3.77
N THR A 141 9.36 13.78 2.59
CA THR A 141 10.78 14.17 2.44
C THR A 141 11.15 15.47 3.15
N ASP A 142 10.22 16.43 3.31
CA ASP A 142 10.55 17.79 3.81
C ASP A 142 9.80 18.22 5.08
N ASP A 143 8.87 17.41 5.61
CA ASP A 143 8.11 17.76 6.81
C ASP A 143 7.87 16.54 7.71
N VAL A 144 8.64 16.48 8.81
CA VAL A 144 8.52 15.43 9.82
C VAL A 144 7.11 15.37 10.42
N LYS A 145 6.40 16.51 10.54
CA LYS A 145 5.03 16.52 11.06
C LYS A 145 4.05 15.86 10.09
N VAL A 146 4.29 15.96 8.79
CA VAL A 146 3.50 15.26 7.77
C VAL A 146 3.81 13.77 7.85
N ALA A 147 5.08 13.39 7.88
CA ALA A 147 5.52 12.00 8.00
C ALA A 147 4.92 11.28 9.23
N ASP A 148 4.80 11.98 10.36
CA ASP A 148 4.28 11.43 11.62
C ASP A 148 2.75 11.48 11.77
N SER A 149 2.01 12.06 10.82
CA SER A 149 0.56 12.27 10.92
C SER A 149 -0.17 11.67 9.73
N GLU A 150 -0.97 10.63 9.97
CA GLU A 150 -1.81 10.03 8.94
C GLU A 150 -2.80 11.04 8.31
N VAL A 151 -3.29 12.01 9.09
CA VAL A 151 -4.19 13.07 8.60
C VAL A 151 -3.45 13.98 7.62
N PHE A 152 -2.26 14.45 7.97
CA PHE A 152 -1.49 15.34 7.09
C PHE A 152 -0.95 14.61 5.86
N MET A 153 -0.58 13.34 5.99
CA MET A 153 -0.24 12.48 4.85
C MET A 153 -1.40 12.38 3.86
N LYS A 154 -2.62 12.12 4.35
CA LYS A 154 -3.84 12.11 3.50
C LYS A 154 -4.05 13.43 2.80
N GLU A 155 -3.98 14.54 3.52
CA GLU A 155 -4.14 15.87 2.96
C GLU A 155 -3.08 16.17 1.89
N CYS A 156 -1.82 15.84 2.16
CA CYS A 156 -0.72 16.03 1.22
C CYS A 156 -0.89 15.18 -0.05
N VAL A 157 -1.25 13.91 0.07
CA VAL A 157 -1.50 13.02 -1.08
C VAL A 157 -2.66 13.58 -1.92
N LEU A 158 -3.75 14.00 -1.28
CA LEU A 158 -4.90 14.59 -1.95
C LEU A 158 -4.55 15.91 -2.67
N LEU A 159 -3.75 16.78 -2.04
CA LEU A 159 -3.28 18.03 -2.63
C LEU A 159 -2.33 17.78 -3.81
N ASN A 160 -1.42 16.81 -3.71
CA ASN A 160 -0.53 16.43 -4.80
C ASN A 160 -1.31 15.87 -5.98
N LEU A 161 -2.28 14.98 -5.75
CA LEU A 161 -3.16 14.47 -6.81
C LEU A 161 -3.99 15.60 -7.46
N PHE A 162 -4.51 16.54 -6.65
CA PHE A 162 -5.24 17.69 -7.17
C PHE A 162 -4.32 18.61 -8.01
N ASN A 163 -3.10 18.85 -7.55
CA ASN A 163 -2.12 19.62 -8.30
C ASN A 163 -1.72 18.92 -9.60
N GLN A 164 -1.51 17.60 -9.59
CA GLN A 164 -1.23 16.83 -10.80
C GLN A 164 -2.39 16.91 -11.79
N LEU A 165 -3.64 16.78 -11.32
CA LEU A 165 -4.82 16.93 -12.16
C LEU A 165 -4.92 18.35 -12.73
N ARG A 166 -4.74 19.38 -11.89
CA ARG A 166 -4.73 20.79 -12.31
C ARG A 166 -3.65 21.04 -13.34
N THR A 167 -2.42 20.62 -13.06
CA THR A 167 -1.28 20.73 -13.97
C THR A 167 -1.63 20.05 -15.28
N GLY A 168 -2.07 18.78 -15.28
CA GLY A 168 -2.46 18.06 -16.49
C GLY A 168 -3.57 18.75 -17.30
N LEU A 169 -4.52 19.42 -16.64
CA LEU A 169 -5.55 20.24 -17.29
C LEU A 169 -5.03 21.59 -17.81
N THR A 170 -3.94 22.12 -17.24
CA THR A 170 -3.34 23.40 -17.62
C THR A 170 -2.16 23.28 -18.59
N THR A 171 -1.43 22.15 -18.57
CA THR A 171 -0.28 21.84 -19.43
C THR A 171 -0.69 21.01 -20.64
N ALA A 172 -1.97 21.07 -21.04
CA ALA A 172 -2.46 20.61 -22.35
C ALA A 172 -1.92 21.51 -23.49
N GLU A 173 -0.60 21.72 -23.49
CA GLU A 173 0.22 22.30 -24.54
C GLU A 173 0.99 21.20 -25.29
N SER A 174 0.37 20.03 -25.48
CA SER A 174 0.74 19.14 -26.59
C SER A 174 -0.19 19.40 -27.79
N PHE A 175 0.01 20.58 -28.44
CA PHE A 175 -0.44 20.92 -29.81
C PHE A 175 -1.98 20.96 -30.10
N PRO A 176 -2.44 21.69 -31.14
CA PRO A 176 -3.64 22.51 -31.09
C PRO A 176 -4.90 21.66 -31.24
N LEU A 177 -5.58 21.38 -30.14
CA LEU A 177 -7.00 21.14 -30.18
C LEU A 177 -7.67 22.36 -29.58
N SER A 178 -8.49 23.04 -30.40
CA SER A 178 -9.56 23.85 -29.87
C SER A 178 -10.31 22.97 -28.87
N ILE A 179 -10.12 23.23 -27.57
CA ILE A 179 -10.83 22.50 -26.53
C ILE A 179 -12.31 22.70 -26.86
N PRO A 180 -13.07 21.63 -27.18
CA PRO A 180 -14.47 21.77 -27.54
C PRO A 180 -15.17 22.56 -26.45
N GLN A 181 -16.04 23.49 -26.84
CA GLN A 181 -16.75 24.34 -25.88
C GLN A 181 -17.46 23.49 -24.81
N GLU A 182 -17.93 22.31 -25.20
CA GLU A 182 -18.49 21.26 -24.34
C GLU A 182 -17.57 20.84 -23.19
N CYS A 183 -16.26 20.71 -23.40
CA CYS A 183 -15.29 20.39 -22.34
C CYS A 183 -15.09 21.56 -21.38
N ILE A 184 -15.09 22.80 -21.90
CA ILE A 184 -14.99 24.01 -21.09
C ILE A 184 -16.25 24.17 -20.23
N ASP A 185 -17.41 23.92 -20.82
CA ASP A 185 -18.71 23.99 -20.17
C ASP A 185 -18.87 22.88 -19.14
N ALA A 186 -18.46 21.63 -19.44
CA ALA A 186 -18.43 20.53 -18.49
C ALA A 186 -17.53 20.82 -17.29
N ARG A 187 -16.34 21.40 -17.52
CA ARG A 187 -15.45 21.86 -16.44
C ARG A 187 -16.12 22.95 -15.59
N HIS A 188 -16.80 23.91 -16.21
CA HIS A 188 -17.50 24.97 -15.50
C HIS A 188 -18.70 24.45 -14.71
N GLU A 189 -19.50 23.55 -15.27
CA GLU A 189 -20.64 22.93 -14.58
C GLU A 189 -20.19 22.03 -13.43
N LEU A 190 -19.11 21.28 -13.60
CA LEU A 190 -18.49 20.55 -12.51
C LEU A 190 -18.02 21.49 -11.39
N THR A 191 -17.32 22.58 -11.74
CA THR A 191 -16.83 23.57 -10.77
C THR A 191 -17.99 24.24 -10.04
N LYS A 192 -19.08 24.56 -10.74
CA LYS A 192 -20.33 25.08 -10.15
C LYS A 192 -21.00 24.05 -9.25
N CYS A 193 -21.05 22.78 -9.65
CA CYS A 193 -21.65 21.69 -8.87
C CYS A 193 -20.89 21.48 -7.55
N VAL A 194 -19.56 21.45 -7.61
CA VAL A 194 -18.70 21.38 -6.41
C VAL A 194 -18.88 22.63 -5.54
N ALA A 195 -19.02 23.82 -6.13
CA ALA A 195 -19.27 25.07 -5.40
C ALA A 195 -20.71 25.19 -4.84
N ALA A 196 -21.70 24.54 -5.44
CA ALA A 196 -23.10 24.55 -5.02
C ALA A 196 -23.38 23.56 -3.87
N ASP A 197 -22.67 22.42 -3.83
CA ASP A 197 -22.67 21.53 -2.65
C ASP A 197 -22.15 22.27 -1.41
N ARG A 198 -21.16 23.18 -1.58
CA ARG A 198 -20.65 24.03 -0.50
C ARG A 198 -21.73 24.91 0.14
N LYS A 199 -22.81 25.24 -0.59
CA LYS A 199 -23.93 26.07 -0.11
C LYS A 199 -25.02 25.27 0.65
N HIS A 200 -25.07 23.94 0.51
CA HIS A 200 -26.19 23.14 1.04
C HIS A 200 -25.92 22.40 2.37
N GLY A 201 -24.76 22.62 2.98
CA GLY A 201 -24.58 22.53 4.44
C GLY A 201 -24.85 21.18 5.13
N ARG A 202 -24.82 20.03 4.44
CA ARG A 202 -25.07 18.73 5.09
C ARG A 202 -24.04 17.62 4.89
N GLU A 203 -23.04 17.78 4.02
CA GLU A 203 -21.91 16.85 3.98
C GLU A 203 -20.58 17.62 3.95
N VAL A 204 -19.63 17.18 4.78
CA VAL A 204 -18.25 17.65 4.72
C VAL A 204 -17.69 17.19 3.38
N ILE A 205 -17.54 18.12 2.45
CA ILE A 205 -16.91 17.87 1.16
C ILE A 205 -15.43 17.60 1.44
N THR A 206 -15.07 16.32 1.53
CA THR A 206 -13.67 15.91 1.52
C THR A 206 -13.15 15.92 0.08
N ASN A 207 -11.84 16.11 -0.12
CA ASN A 207 -11.26 16.04 -1.46
C ASN A 207 -11.55 14.68 -2.14
N GLY A 208 -11.70 13.60 -1.35
CA GLY A 208 -12.14 12.29 -1.85
C GLY A 208 -13.57 12.26 -2.40
N HIS A 209 -14.50 13.04 -1.83
CA HIS A 209 -15.85 13.18 -2.37
C HIS A 209 -15.82 13.89 -3.74
N VAL A 210 -15.02 14.95 -3.86
CA VAL A 210 -14.84 15.70 -5.12
C VAL A 210 -14.22 14.82 -6.21
N VAL A 211 -13.17 14.07 -5.87
CA VAL A 211 -12.49 13.14 -6.80
C VAL A 211 -13.43 12.02 -7.25
N ARG A 212 -14.21 11.43 -6.34
CA ARG A 212 -15.19 10.38 -6.69
C ARG A 212 -16.27 10.91 -7.64
N LYS A 213 -16.76 12.13 -7.41
CA LYS A 213 -17.77 12.78 -8.27
C LYS A 213 -17.20 13.10 -9.66
N LEU A 214 -15.96 13.60 -9.71
CA LEU A 214 -15.17 13.81 -10.93
C LEU A 214 -15.03 12.52 -11.76
N LEU A 215 -14.59 11.43 -11.12
CA LEU A 215 -14.41 10.14 -11.78
C LEU A 215 -15.74 9.55 -12.29
N GLY A 216 -16.82 9.71 -11.51
CA GLY A 216 -18.17 9.29 -11.92
C GLY A 216 -18.66 10.02 -13.16
N GLN A 217 -18.51 11.35 -13.21
CA GLN A 217 -18.90 12.13 -14.39
C GLN A 217 -18.03 11.83 -15.62
N LEU A 218 -16.73 11.59 -15.44
CA LEU A 218 -15.85 11.17 -16.53
C LEU A 218 -16.21 9.77 -17.07
N GLN A 219 -16.75 8.88 -16.23
CA GLN A 219 -17.26 7.57 -16.66
C GLN A 219 -18.60 7.69 -17.42
N GLU A 220 -19.53 8.51 -16.96
CA GLU A 220 -20.80 8.76 -17.65
C GLU A 220 -20.57 9.38 -19.04
N LEU A 221 -19.65 10.34 -19.14
CA LEU A 221 -19.29 10.97 -20.41
C LEU A 221 -18.61 10.00 -21.40
N LYS A 222 -17.84 9.02 -20.90
CA LYS A 222 -17.28 7.93 -21.73
C LYS A 222 -18.33 6.91 -22.20
N SER A 223 -19.49 6.86 -21.55
CA SER A 223 -20.56 5.91 -21.88
C SER A 223 -21.52 6.45 -22.96
N ILE A 224 -21.36 7.72 -23.34
CA ILE A 224 -22.22 8.45 -24.27
C ILE A 224 -21.54 8.61 -25.65
N VAL A 225 -20.28 8.15 -25.79
CA VAL A 225 -19.50 8.12 -27.05
C VAL A 225 -19.36 6.69 -27.55
#